data_AF-A0A6N2ECW1-F1
#
_entry.id   AF-A0A6N2ECW1-F1
#
_cell.length_a   1.000
_cell.length_b   1.000
_cell.length_c   1.000
_cell.angle_alpha   90.00
_cell.angle_beta   90.00
_cell.angle_gamma   90.00
#
_symmetry.space_group_name_H-M   'P 1'
#
loop_
_entity.id
_entity.type
_entity.pdbx_description
1 polymer ?
#
loop_
_entity_poly.entity_id
_entity_poly.type
_entity_poly.pdbx_seq_one_letter_code
_entity_poly.pdbx_strand_id
1 'polypeptide(L)' 'MTTHYPKRRSRIKRKRSMGFLARMRTKSGRKLINRKRRAGRMVNSADKR' A
#
# COMPACT_ATOMS: atom_id res chain seq x y z
N MET A 1 -10.74 6.47 -15.95
CA MET A 1 -9.26 6.54 -16.13
C MET A 1 -8.80 5.28 -16.85
N THR A 2 -9.04 5.22 -18.14
CA THR A 2 -8.66 4.11 -19.02
C THR A 2 -7.33 4.47 -19.67
N THR A 3 -6.28 3.71 -19.39
CA THR A 3 -5.00 3.93 -20.05
C THR A 3 -5.04 3.36 -21.46
N HIS A 4 -4.65 4.17 -22.45
CA HIS A 4 -4.53 3.81 -23.87
C HIS A 4 -3.66 2.57 -24.14
N TYR A 5 -2.76 2.21 -23.20
CA TYR A 5 -1.95 0.99 -23.28
C TYR A 5 -1.94 0.20 -21.97
N PRO A 6 -1.85 -1.15 -22.04
CA PRO A 6 -1.77 -1.99 -20.85
C PRO A 6 -0.48 -1.72 -20.06
N LYS A 7 -0.62 -1.26 -18.81
CA LYS A 7 0.53 -1.10 -17.90
C LYS A 7 0.85 -2.41 -17.19
N ARG A 8 2.11 -2.84 -17.24
CA ARG A 8 2.61 -4.00 -16.49
C ARG A 8 2.45 -3.77 -14.98
N ARG A 9 1.69 -4.63 -14.30
CA ARG A 9 1.51 -4.60 -12.84
C ARG A 9 2.57 -5.49 -12.17
N SER A 10 3.57 -4.90 -11.54
CA SER A 10 4.56 -5.65 -10.75
C SER A 10 4.14 -5.72 -9.28
N ARG A 11 3.85 -6.94 -8.78
CA ARG A 11 3.54 -7.19 -7.36
C ARG A 11 4.71 -6.84 -6.45
N ILE A 12 5.94 -7.11 -6.90
CA ILE A 12 7.17 -6.77 -6.18
C ILE A 12 7.29 -5.26 -6.00
N LYS A 13 7.14 -4.48 -7.08
CA LYS A 13 7.18 -3.01 -6.97
C LYS A 13 6.07 -2.48 -6.06
N ARG A 14 4.87 -3.06 -6.13
CA ARG A 14 3.73 -2.70 -5.27
C ARG A 14 4.00 -2.95 -3.79
N LYS A 15 4.61 -4.08 -3.42
CA LYS A 15 5.00 -4.38 -2.04
C LYS A 15 6.10 -3.45 -1.54
N ARG A 16 7.11 -3.16 -2.38
CA ARG A 16 8.20 -2.24 -2.03
C ARG A 16 7.72 -0.80 -1.81
N SER A 17 6.75 -0.33 -2.60
CA SER A 17 6.25 1.05 -2.48
C SER A 17 5.12 1.23 -1.47
N MET A 18 4.24 0.22 -1.30
CA MET A 18 3.01 0.34 -0.51
C MET A 18 2.80 -0.77 0.52
N GLY A 19 3.74 -1.68 0.70
CA GLY A 19 3.69 -2.76 1.69
C GLY A 19 3.72 -2.27 3.13
N PHE A 20 3.41 -3.16 4.08
CA PHE A 20 3.36 -2.81 5.50
C PHE A 20 4.70 -2.26 6.00
N LEU A 21 5.79 -2.96 5.69
CA LEU A 21 7.15 -2.54 6.08
C LEU A 21 7.51 -1.16 5.51
N ALA A 22 7.13 -0.88 4.26
CA ALA A 22 7.35 0.43 3.65
C ALA A 22 6.60 1.56 4.39
N ARG A 23 5.38 1.28 4.89
CA ARG A 23 4.61 2.22 5.70
C ARG A 23 5.15 2.38 7.12
N MET A 24 5.72 1.34 7.70
CA MET A 24 6.27 1.40 9.05
C MET A 24 7.60 2.16 9.13
N ARG A 25 8.35 2.27 8.01
CA ARG A 25 9.63 2.98 7.94
C ARG A 25 9.52 4.48 8.27
N THR A 26 8.44 5.16 7.86
CA THR A 26 8.30 6.62 8.00
C THR A 26 7.25 7.03 9.03
N LYS A 27 7.41 8.21 9.64
CA LYS A 27 6.42 8.78 10.58
C LYS A 27 5.05 8.96 9.91
N SER A 28 5.03 9.48 8.68
CA SER A 28 3.80 9.68 7.91
C SER A 28 3.11 8.35 7.55
N GLY A 29 3.88 7.32 7.21
CA GLY A 29 3.35 5.99 6.94
C GLY A 29 2.69 5.36 8.17
N ARG A 30 3.30 5.48 9.36
CA ARG A 30 2.71 5.05 10.63
C ARG A 30 1.40 5.80 10.94
N LYS A 31 1.36 7.12 10.72
CA LYS A 31 0.12 7.92 10.87
C LYS A 31 -1.00 7.41 9.96
N LEU A 32 -0.68 7.07 8.70
CA LEU A 32 -1.66 6.55 7.74
C LEU A 32 -2.22 5.20 8.19
N ILE A 33 -1.37 4.30 8.68
CA ILE A 33 -1.82 2.99 9.21
C ILE A 33 -2.74 3.18 10.42
N ASN A 34 -2.40 4.09 11.34
CA ASN A 34 -3.25 4.37 12.50
C ASN A 34 -4.62 4.95 12.09
N ARG A 35 -4.67 5.80 11.06
CA ARG A 35 -5.94 6.29 10.49
C ARG A 35 -6.79 5.16 9.93
N LYS A 36 -6.18 4.22 9.19
CA LYS A 36 -6.87 3.04 8.66
C LYS A 36 -7.41 2.15 9.78
N ARG A 37 -6.61 1.90 10.82
CA ARG A 37 -7.02 1.14 12.01
C ARG A 37 -8.23 1.78 12.70
N ARG A 38 -8.19 3.10 12.92
CA ARG A 38 -9.34 3.83 13.50
C ARG A 38 -10.62 3.69 12.69
N ALA A 39 -10.51 3.65 11.36
CA ALA A 39 -11.65 3.48 10.47
C ALA A 39 -12.03 2.00 10.24
N GLY A 40 -11.42 1.04 10.95
CA GLY A 40 -11.65 -0.40 10.74
C GLY A 40 -11.19 -0.92 9.37
N ARG A 41 -10.36 -0.16 8.64
CA ARG A 41 -9.91 -0.51 7.29
C ARG A 41 -8.72 -1.44 7.34
N MET A 42 -8.70 -2.39 6.40
CA MET A 42 -7.59 -3.31 6.23
C MET A 42 -6.26 -2.58 5.94
N VAL A 43 -5.25 -2.88 6.74
CA VAL A 43 -3.93 -2.21 6.69
C VAL A 43 -2.99 -2.82 5.65
N ASN A 44 -3.08 -4.13 5.40
CA ASN A 44 -2.12 -4.92 4.62
C ASN A 44 -2.59 -5.27 3.20
N SER A 45 -3.28 -4.34 2.52
CA SER A 45 -3.81 -4.58 1.17
C SER A 45 -2.74 -4.87 0.10
N ALA A 46 -1.48 -4.50 0.36
CA ALA A 46 -0.35 -4.70 -0.55
C ALA A 46 0.41 -6.02 -0.33
N ASP A 47 0.20 -6.68 0.82
CA ASP A 47 0.88 -7.94 1.18
C ASP A 47 0.05 -9.20 0.85
N LYS A 48 -1.19 -9.04 0.38
CA LYS A 48 -2.00 -10.16 -0.08
C LYS A 48 -1.31 -10.86 -1.27
N ARG A 49 -1.32 -12.19 -1.25
CA ARG A 49 -0.85 -13.07 -2.35
C ARG A 49 -1.76 -12.97 -3.57
#